data_AF-A0A357WYX1-F1
#
_entry.id   AF-A0A357WYX1-F1
#
_cell.length_a   1.000
_cell.length_b   1.000
_cell.length_c   1.000
_cell.angle_alpha   90.00
_cell.angle_beta   90.00
_cell.angle_gamma   90.00
#
_symmetry.space_group_name_H-M   'P 1'
#
loop_
_entity.id
_entity.type
_entity.pdbx_description
1 polymer ?
#
loop_
_entity_poly.entity_id
_entity_poly.type
_entity_poly.pdbx_seq_one_letter_code
_entity_poly.pdbx_strand_id
1 'polypeptide(L)'
;MKLYGIEFSVKNAPQLDPHFIPMEQFFRGFLKTAKQPLAIAIEREAGYISVYDTFIHGTPDMQQADFYYVERLVKFLMWAKGGFCVTICGSREVYEYIKSNYSADGKRGFDVKTMSDVYEQSFKVVHLPYDQKPTERESSKPLGGHMDGCRIGFDAGGSDRKVSAVMDGEVLY
;
A
#
# COMPACT_ATOMS: atom_id res chain seq x y z
N MET A 1 12.45 21.12 -0.65
CA MET A 1 11.94 20.61 0.64
C MET A 1 12.86 19.50 1.11
N LYS A 2 12.94 19.28 2.43
CA LYS A 2 13.76 18.22 3.03
C LYS A 2 12.98 17.50 4.13
N LEU A 3 12.97 16.17 4.10
CA LEU A 3 12.37 15.33 5.15
C LEU A 3 13.30 14.15 5.42
N TYR A 4 13.66 13.92 6.68
CA TYR A 4 14.56 12.83 7.09
C TYR A 4 15.83 12.69 6.24
N GLY A 5 16.45 13.82 5.88
CA GLY A 5 17.65 13.81 5.04
C GLY A 5 17.40 13.74 3.53
N ILE A 6 16.18 13.46 3.08
CA ILE A 6 15.82 13.36 1.66
C ILE A 6 15.43 14.73 1.11
N GLU A 7 16.08 15.13 0.02
CA GLU A 7 15.82 16.37 -0.69
C GLU A 7 14.97 16.16 -1.94
N PHE A 8 13.93 16.98 -2.10
CA PHE A 8 13.01 16.93 -3.24
C PHE A 8 12.37 18.31 -3.51
N SER A 9 11.87 18.50 -4.73
CA SER A 9 11.27 19.76 -5.18
C SER A 9 9.76 19.63 -5.32
N VAL A 10 9.01 20.63 -4.85
CA VAL A 10 7.55 20.72 -5.04
C VAL A 10 7.28 22.00 -5.82
N LYS A 11 6.72 21.87 -7.03
CA LYS A 11 6.44 23.02 -7.91
C LYS A 11 5.26 23.86 -7.39
N ASN A 12 4.19 23.18 -6.98
CA ASN A 12 2.96 23.81 -6.50
C ASN A 12 2.74 23.42 -5.04
N ALA A 13 3.11 24.29 -4.12
CA ALA A 13 2.85 24.09 -2.70
C ALA A 13 1.43 24.57 -2.36
N PRO A 14 0.61 23.78 -1.63
CA PRO A 14 -0.73 24.19 -1.27
C PRO A 14 -0.69 25.33 -0.23
N GLN A 15 -1.39 26.43 -0.51
CA GLN A 15 -1.38 27.61 0.36
C GLN A 15 -1.95 27.35 1.76
N LEU A 16 -2.94 26.45 1.86
CA LEU A 16 -3.61 26.11 3.12
C LEU A 16 -2.85 25.08 3.96
N ASP A 17 -1.88 24.38 3.37
CA ASP A 17 -0.98 23.48 4.10
C ASP A 17 0.45 23.58 3.54
N PRO A 18 1.19 24.64 3.91
CA PRO A 18 2.55 24.85 3.43
C PRO A 18 3.54 23.73 3.79
N HIS A 19 3.18 22.87 4.76
CA HIS A 19 3.99 21.75 5.20
C HIS A 19 3.61 20.44 4.51
N PHE A 20 2.62 20.45 3.61
CA PHE A 20 2.23 19.29 2.84
C PHE A 20 3.42 18.76 2.03
N ILE A 21 3.69 17.47 2.19
CA ILE A 21 4.74 16.77 1.46
C ILE A 21 4.06 15.81 0.47
N PRO A 22 4.15 16.08 -0.85
CA PRO A 22 3.72 15.12 -1.85
C PRO A 22 4.57 13.85 -1.73
N MET A 23 3.94 12.76 -1.30
CA MET A 23 4.63 11.51 -1.00
C MET A 23 5.41 10.98 -2.21
N GLU A 24 4.87 11.16 -3.41
CA GLU A 24 5.52 10.78 -4.67
C GLU A 24 6.85 11.53 -4.89
N GLN A 25 6.92 12.82 -4.56
CA GLN A 25 8.16 13.61 -4.68
C GLN A 25 9.20 13.17 -3.65
N PHE A 26 8.76 12.86 -2.43
CA PHE A 26 9.63 12.23 -1.42
C PHE A 26 10.18 10.89 -1.92
N PHE A 27 9.34 10.02 -2.50
CA PHE A 27 9.74 8.71 -3.02
C PHE A 27 10.78 8.85 -4.13
N ARG A 28 10.57 9.78 -5.07
CA ARG A 28 11.56 10.07 -6.12
C ARG A 28 12.88 10.57 -5.55
N GLY A 29 12.85 11.48 -4.57
CA GLY A 29 14.06 11.96 -3.90
C GLY A 29 14.81 10.83 -3.21
N PHE A 30 14.09 10.01 -2.46
CA PHE A 30 14.61 8.88 -1.70
C PHE A 30 15.30 7.85 -2.59
N LEU A 31 14.67 7.47 -3.70
CA LEU A 31 15.19 6.43 -4.60
C LEU A 31 16.39 6.87 -5.46
N LYS A 32 16.72 8.17 -5.51
CA LYS A 32 17.95 8.62 -6.19
C LYS A 32 19.20 8.05 -5.52
N THR A 33 19.20 8.05 -4.19
CA THR A 33 20.37 7.71 -3.37
C THR A 33 20.27 6.36 -2.68
N ALA A 34 19.06 5.81 -2.49
CA ALA A 34 18.88 4.45 -2.01
C ALA A 34 19.45 3.42 -3.00
N LYS A 35 20.19 2.41 -2.51
CA LYS A 35 20.86 1.38 -3.34
C LYS A 35 20.78 -0.03 -2.77
N GLN A 36 20.50 -0.20 -1.48
CA GLN A 36 20.39 -1.52 -0.89
C GLN A 36 19.05 -2.15 -1.29
N PRO A 37 19.02 -3.33 -1.92
CA PRO A 37 17.77 -3.97 -2.35
C PRO A 37 16.86 -4.32 -1.17
N LEU A 38 15.55 -4.14 -1.39
CA LEU A 38 14.47 -4.59 -0.51
C LEU A 38 13.29 -5.01 -1.40
N ALA A 39 12.54 -6.03 -1.00
CA ALA A 39 11.25 -6.33 -1.62
C ALA A 39 10.15 -6.42 -0.56
N ILE A 40 8.95 -6.00 -0.92
CA ILE A 40 7.74 -6.12 -0.12
C ILE A 40 6.81 -7.05 -0.87
N ALA A 41 6.43 -8.17 -0.26
CA ALA A 41 5.44 -9.07 -0.82
C ALA A 41 4.15 -9.00 0.00
N ILE A 42 3.00 -8.99 -0.69
CA ILE A 42 1.66 -9.01 -0.08
C ILE A 42 0.97 -10.29 -0.53
N GLU A 43 0.66 -11.16 0.42
CA GLU A 43 -0.09 -12.39 0.20
C GLU A 43 -1.57 -12.19 0.58
N ARG A 44 -2.44 -12.76 -0.26
CA ARG A 44 -3.90 -12.71 -0.13
C ARG A 44 -4.54 -14.03 -0.54
N GLU A 45 -5.85 -14.03 -0.82
CA GLU A 45 -6.63 -15.23 -1.10
C GLU A 45 -6.05 -16.09 -2.23
N ALA A 46 -6.36 -17.39 -2.21
CA ALA A 46 -5.89 -18.37 -3.21
C ALA A 46 -4.35 -18.45 -3.38
N GLY A 47 -3.59 -17.93 -2.41
CA GLY A 47 -2.13 -17.87 -2.47
C GLY A 47 -1.62 -16.88 -3.51
N TYR A 48 -2.40 -15.85 -3.85
CA TYR A 48 -1.91 -14.76 -4.68
C TYR A 48 -0.91 -13.91 -3.90
N ILE A 49 0.17 -13.53 -4.58
CA ILE A 49 1.27 -12.76 -4.02
C ILE A 49 1.63 -11.65 -5.00
N SER A 50 1.50 -10.39 -4.58
CA SER A 50 2.11 -9.25 -5.27
C SER A 50 3.51 -9.03 -4.72
N VAL A 51 4.51 -8.79 -5.57
CA VAL A 51 5.87 -8.45 -5.13
C VAL A 51 6.26 -7.08 -5.66
N TYR A 52 6.72 -6.21 -4.76
CA TYR A 52 7.23 -4.89 -5.12
C TYR A 52 8.71 -4.78 -4.75
N ASP A 53 9.57 -4.73 -5.77
CA ASP A 53 11.00 -4.49 -5.63
C ASP A 53 11.29 -3.00 -5.46
N THR A 54 12.15 -2.68 -4.51
CA THR A 54 12.59 -1.32 -4.22
C THR A 54 14.00 -1.30 -3.62
N PHE A 55 14.44 -0.12 -3.20
CA PHE A 55 15.72 0.10 -2.55
C PHE A 55 15.53 0.89 -1.26
N ILE A 56 16.45 0.70 -0.31
CA ILE A 56 16.63 1.52 0.89
C ILE A 56 18.08 2.01 0.96
N HIS A 57 18.40 2.88 1.92
CA HIS A 57 19.78 3.30 2.15
C HIS A 57 20.54 2.26 2.98
N GLY A 58 19.90 1.71 4.02
CA GLY A 58 20.47 0.67 4.88
C GLY A 58 21.60 1.15 5.78
N THR A 59 21.70 2.46 6.02
CA THR A 59 22.72 3.05 6.89
C THR A 59 22.07 3.66 8.13
N PRO A 60 22.78 3.71 9.28
CA PRO A 60 22.24 4.31 10.51
C PRO A 60 21.75 5.76 10.33
N ASP A 61 22.48 6.57 9.56
CA ASP A 61 22.14 7.98 9.31
C ASP A 61 20.84 8.15 8.51
N MET A 62 20.46 7.15 7.72
CA MET A 62 19.27 7.18 6.86
C MET A 62 18.13 6.30 7.39
N GLN A 63 18.30 5.68 8.56
CA GLN A 63 17.35 4.74 9.15
C GLN A 63 15.93 5.33 9.24
N GLN A 64 15.80 6.58 9.69
CA GLN A 64 14.49 7.22 9.81
C GLN A 64 13.80 7.41 8.44
N ALA A 65 14.58 7.72 7.39
CA ALA A 65 14.06 7.85 6.03
C ALA A 65 13.61 6.49 5.49
N ASP A 66 14.40 5.44 5.71
CA ASP A 66 14.09 4.08 5.30
C ASP A 66 12.80 3.57 5.97
N PHE A 67 12.68 3.77 7.28
CA PHE A 67 11.49 3.42 8.04
C PHE A 67 10.25 4.15 7.55
N TYR A 68 10.34 5.46 7.35
CA TYR A 68 9.21 6.24 6.84
C TYR A 68 8.81 5.83 5.42
N TYR A 69 9.80 5.68 4.52
CA TYR A 69 9.57 5.26 3.13
C TYR A 69 8.88 3.90 3.06
N VAL A 70 9.45 2.89 3.72
CA VAL A 70 8.93 1.52 3.66
C VAL A 70 7.56 1.42 4.32
N GLU A 71 7.33 2.09 5.45
CA GLU A 71 6.03 2.02 6.13
C GLU A 71 4.91 2.67 5.31
N ARG A 72 5.19 3.79 4.63
CA ARG A 72 4.28 4.42 3.67
C ARG A 72 4.02 3.51 2.47
N LEU A 73 5.05 2.87 1.94
CA LEU A 73 4.94 1.96 0.81
C LEU A 73 4.15 0.70 1.17
N VAL A 74 4.39 0.08 2.33
CA VAL A 74 3.59 -1.05 2.82
C VAL A 74 2.12 -0.64 2.95
N LYS A 75 1.84 0.54 3.52
CA LYS A 75 0.47 1.03 3.65
C LYS A 75 -0.19 1.15 2.28
N PHE A 76 0.48 1.80 1.33
CA PHE A 76 -0.02 1.95 -0.03
C PHE A 76 -0.28 0.59 -0.69
N LEU A 77 0.69 -0.32 -0.69
CA LEU A 77 0.58 -1.62 -1.34
C LEU A 77 -0.52 -2.47 -0.72
N MET A 78 -0.62 -2.50 0.61
CA MET A 78 -1.65 -3.25 1.32
C MET A 78 -3.05 -2.74 0.98
N TRP A 79 -3.28 -1.43 0.87
CA TRP A 79 -4.58 -0.89 0.47
C TRP A 79 -4.86 -0.97 -1.04
N ALA A 80 -3.81 -0.98 -1.88
CA ALA A 80 -3.96 -1.08 -3.33
C ALA A 80 -4.15 -2.53 -3.80
N LYS A 81 -3.54 -3.50 -3.11
CA LYS A 81 -3.59 -4.93 -3.46
C LYS A 81 -4.54 -5.73 -2.58
N GLY A 82 -4.65 -5.34 -1.31
CA GLY A 82 -5.30 -6.12 -0.27
C GLY A 82 -4.49 -7.36 0.12
N GLY A 83 -4.49 -7.70 1.41
CA GLY A 83 -3.89 -8.96 1.89
C GLY A 83 -3.77 -9.02 3.40
N PHE A 84 -3.51 -10.22 3.90
CA PHE A 84 -3.36 -10.50 5.34
C PHE A 84 -1.91 -10.81 5.74
N CYS A 85 -0.98 -10.94 4.79
CA CYS A 85 0.42 -11.19 5.11
C CYS A 85 1.34 -10.26 4.32
N VAL A 86 2.18 -9.54 5.06
CA VAL A 86 3.24 -8.66 4.52
C VAL A 86 4.58 -9.32 4.76
N THR A 87 5.34 -9.59 3.71
CA THR A 87 6.70 -10.12 3.83
C THR A 87 7.71 -9.07 3.43
N ILE A 88 8.59 -8.71 4.36
CA ILE A 88 9.72 -7.82 4.11
C ILE A 88 10.94 -8.68 3.78
N CYS A 89 11.42 -8.57 2.54
CA CYS A 89 12.55 -9.34 2.03
C CYS A 89 13.82 -8.46 2.00
N GLY A 90 14.86 -8.84 2.73
CA GLY A 90 16.12 -8.08 2.86
C GLY A 90 16.36 -7.61 4.29
N SER A 91 16.28 -6.29 4.53
CA SER A 91 16.67 -5.69 5.81
C SER A 91 15.83 -6.20 6.99
N ARG A 92 16.48 -6.85 7.95
CA ARG A 92 15.87 -7.31 9.21
C ARG A 92 15.39 -6.15 10.07
N GLU A 93 16.15 -5.07 10.10
CA GLU A 93 15.83 -3.88 10.89
C GLU A 93 14.53 -3.21 10.42
N VAL A 94 14.38 -3.06 9.10
CA VAL A 94 13.13 -2.57 8.50
C VAL A 94 11.97 -3.52 8.80
N TYR A 95 12.18 -4.83 8.72
CA TYR A 95 11.16 -5.81 9.11
C TYR A 95 10.67 -5.62 10.55
N GLU A 96 11.58 -5.51 11.53
CA GLU A 96 11.18 -5.36 12.94
C GLU A 96 10.42 -4.04 13.14
N TYR A 97 10.83 -2.96 12.47
CA TYR A 97 10.10 -1.70 12.46
C TYR A 97 8.68 -1.87 11.88
N ILE A 98 8.52 -2.50 10.72
CA ILE A 98 7.20 -2.74 10.12
C ILE A 98 6.35 -3.64 11.01
N LYS A 99 6.92 -4.73 11.54
CA LYS A 99 6.21 -5.65 12.43
C LYS A 99 5.68 -4.96 13.69
N SER A 100 6.47 -4.08 14.31
CA SER A 100 6.02 -3.33 15.48
C SER A 100 4.86 -2.37 15.14
N ASN A 101 4.91 -1.70 13.99
CA ASN A 101 3.85 -0.78 13.56
C ASN A 101 2.57 -1.53 13.16
N TYR A 102 2.70 -2.65 12.45
CA TYR A 102 1.60 -3.53 12.01
C TYR A 102 1.36 -4.64 13.03
N SER A 103 0.97 -4.21 14.23
CA SER A 103 0.49 -5.05 15.32
C SER A 103 -0.81 -4.47 15.89
N ALA A 104 -1.51 -5.23 16.73
CA ALA A 104 -2.75 -4.78 17.35
C ALA A 104 -2.57 -3.46 18.13
N ASP A 105 -1.44 -3.33 18.84
CA ASP A 105 -1.09 -2.14 19.63
C ASP A 105 -0.22 -1.12 18.86
N GLY A 106 0.09 -1.42 17.60
CA GLY A 106 0.95 -0.59 16.75
C GLY A 106 0.19 0.56 16.06
N LYS A 107 0.93 1.47 15.43
CA LYS A 107 0.36 2.62 14.70
C LYS A 107 -0.55 2.25 13.52
N ARG A 108 -0.54 0.97 13.12
CA ARG A 108 -1.33 0.38 12.04
C ARG A 108 -2.35 -0.63 12.57
N GLY A 109 -2.71 -0.60 13.86
CA GLY A 109 -3.69 -1.52 14.44
C GLY A 109 -5.04 -1.51 13.73
N PHE A 110 -5.49 -0.35 13.24
CA PHE A 110 -6.68 -0.24 12.38
C PHE A 110 -6.50 -1.07 11.10
N ASP A 111 -5.40 -0.86 10.38
CA ASP A 111 -5.09 -1.55 9.13
C ASP A 111 -5.02 -3.08 9.34
N VAL A 112 -4.36 -3.53 10.41
CA VAL A 112 -4.25 -4.94 10.83
C VAL A 112 -5.62 -5.55 11.08
N LYS A 113 -6.47 -4.86 11.86
CA LYS A 113 -7.83 -5.32 12.17
C LYS A 113 -8.66 -5.42 10.90
N THR A 114 -8.70 -4.36 10.09
CA THR A 114 -9.50 -4.32 8.86
C THR A 114 -9.09 -5.43 7.89
N MET A 115 -7.79 -5.62 7.66
CA MET A 115 -7.33 -6.69 6.76
C MET A 115 -7.61 -8.07 7.33
N SER A 116 -7.51 -8.25 8.65
CA SER A 116 -7.89 -9.52 9.29
C SER A 116 -9.37 -9.83 9.12
N ASP A 117 -10.23 -8.83 9.29
CA ASP A 117 -11.68 -8.95 9.15
C ASP A 117 -12.07 -9.24 7.69
N VAL A 118 -11.47 -8.53 6.72
CA VAL A 118 -11.79 -8.66 5.28
C VAL A 118 -11.37 -10.02 4.72
N TYR A 119 -10.19 -10.50 5.12
CA TYR A 119 -9.63 -11.76 4.61
C TYR A 119 -9.98 -12.97 5.48
N GLU A 120 -10.59 -12.76 6.64
CA GLU A 120 -10.87 -13.80 7.63
C GLU A 120 -9.62 -14.63 8.00
N GLN A 121 -8.48 -13.96 8.08
CA GLN A 121 -7.17 -14.54 8.39
C GLN A 121 -6.44 -13.65 9.40
N SER A 122 -5.64 -14.25 10.28
CA SER A 122 -4.79 -13.44 11.18
C SER A 122 -3.74 -12.68 10.38
N PHE A 123 -3.72 -11.36 10.54
CA PHE A 123 -2.71 -10.53 9.88
C PHE A 123 -1.31 -10.80 10.44
N LYS A 124 -0.31 -10.89 9.58
CA LYS A 124 1.09 -11.13 9.98
C LYS A 124 2.09 -10.37 9.14
N VAL A 125 3.22 -10.01 9.77
CA VAL A 125 4.41 -9.51 9.09
C VAL A 125 5.52 -10.55 9.21
N VAL A 126 6.13 -10.91 8.09
CA VAL A 126 7.16 -11.96 7.97
C VAL A 126 8.45 -11.36 7.40
N HIS A 127 9.58 -11.99 7.71
CA HIS A 127 10.90 -11.65 7.17
C HIS A 127 11.43 -12.78 6.30
N LEU A 128 12.03 -12.43 5.17
CA LEU A 128 12.84 -13.34 4.36
C LEU A 128 14.16 -12.65 3.94
N PRO A 129 15.24 -13.41 3.68
CA PRO A 129 16.36 -12.91 2.88
C PRO A 129 15.89 -12.39 1.51
N TYR A 130 16.60 -11.41 0.93
CA TYR A 130 16.18 -10.79 -0.34
C TYR A 130 16.17 -11.79 -1.51
N ASP A 131 17.14 -12.69 -1.55
CA ASP A 131 17.27 -13.78 -2.54
C ASP A 131 16.23 -14.90 -2.37
N GLN A 132 15.50 -14.91 -1.25
CA GLN A 132 14.42 -15.84 -0.96
C GLN A 132 13.03 -15.19 -1.08
N LYS A 133 12.93 -14.01 -1.71
CA LYS A 133 11.64 -13.37 -1.95
C LYS A 133 10.69 -14.34 -2.70
N PRO A 134 9.39 -14.36 -2.35
CA PRO A 134 8.45 -15.24 -3.02
C PRO A 134 8.32 -14.89 -4.51
N THR A 135 7.95 -15.87 -5.32
CA THR A 135 7.62 -15.63 -6.72
C THR A 135 6.25 -14.94 -6.80
N GLU A 136 6.15 -13.89 -7.60
CA GLU A 136 4.89 -13.21 -7.85
C GLU A 136 3.85 -14.18 -8.45
N ARG A 137 2.64 -14.16 -7.89
CA ARG A 137 1.53 -14.98 -8.34
C ARG A 137 0.28 -14.11 -8.36
N GLU A 138 -0.04 -13.62 -9.55
CA GLU A 138 -1.16 -12.72 -9.78
C GLU A 138 -2.19 -13.37 -10.69
N SER A 139 -3.44 -12.93 -10.55
CA SER A 139 -4.52 -13.30 -11.46
C SER A 139 -5.32 -12.06 -11.78
N SER A 140 -5.24 -11.62 -13.04
CA SER A 140 -6.12 -10.58 -13.56
C SER A 140 -7.45 -11.23 -13.93
N LYS A 141 -8.53 -10.78 -13.31
CA LYS A 141 -9.87 -11.07 -13.80
C LYS A 141 -10.32 -9.89 -14.66
N PRO A 142 -10.87 -10.13 -15.86
CA PRO A 142 -11.53 -9.05 -16.59
C PRO A 142 -12.68 -8.53 -15.72
N LEU A 143 -12.82 -7.20 -15.64
CA LEU A 143 -13.95 -6.57 -14.95
C LEU A 143 -15.30 -6.99 -15.58
N GLY A 144 -15.25 -7.44 -16.83
CA GLY A 144 -16.41 -7.75 -17.65
C GLY A 144 -17.10 -6.48 -18.14
N GLY A 145 -18.06 -6.69 -19.04
CA GLY A 145 -19.04 -5.70 -19.51
C GLY A 145 -20.41 -6.32 -19.39
N HIS A 146 -20.72 -6.85 -18.20
CA HIS A 146 -22.04 -7.42 -17.94
C HIS A 146 -23.03 -6.26 -18.00
N MET A 147 -23.65 -6.02 -19.15
CA MET A 147 -24.64 -4.95 -19.32
C MET A 147 -26.05 -5.52 -19.24
N ASP A 148 -26.20 -6.78 -19.67
CA ASP A 148 -27.45 -7.53 -19.64
C ASP A 148 -28.07 -7.61 -18.24
N GLY A 149 -29.41 -7.61 -18.23
CA GLY A 149 -30.25 -7.71 -17.04
C GLY A 149 -30.51 -6.37 -16.34
N CYS A 150 -31.27 -6.43 -15.24
CA CYS A 150 -31.59 -5.28 -14.41
C CYS A 150 -30.53 -5.07 -13.33
N ARG A 151 -30.03 -3.83 -13.17
CA ARG A 151 -29.02 -3.47 -12.16
C ARG A 151 -29.38 -2.16 -11.48
N ILE A 152 -28.89 -2.00 -10.25
CA ILE A 152 -29.00 -0.76 -9.48
C ILE A 152 -27.59 -0.31 -9.11
N GLY A 153 -27.21 0.87 -9.58
CA GLY A 153 -26.04 1.59 -9.10
C GLY A 153 -26.43 2.45 -7.89
N PHE A 154 -25.72 2.29 -6.78
CA PHE A 154 -25.95 3.05 -5.56
C PHE A 154 -24.69 3.83 -5.18
N ASP A 155 -24.79 5.15 -5.13
CA ASP A 155 -23.76 6.03 -4.60
C ASP A 155 -24.23 6.61 -3.27
N ALA A 156 -23.56 6.18 -2.21
CA ALA A 156 -23.87 6.50 -0.82
C ALA A 156 -22.91 7.58 -0.29
N GLY A 157 -23.01 8.78 -0.85
CA GLY A 157 -22.26 9.94 -0.37
C GLY A 157 -22.71 10.41 1.01
N GLY A 158 -21.86 11.21 1.68
CA GLY A 158 -22.14 11.69 3.03
C GLY A 158 -23.33 12.66 3.15
N SER A 159 -23.73 13.35 2.07
CA SER A 159 -24.84 14.30 2.06
C SER A 159 -26.08 13.80 1.32
N ASP A 160 -25.93 12.89 0.36
CA ASP A 160 -27.00 12.46 -0.54
C ASP A 160 -26.84 11.00 -0.95
N ARG A 161 -27.96 10.37 -1.29
CA ARG A 161 -28.00 9.03 -1.88
C ARG A 161 -28.44 9.16 -3.32
N LYS A 162 -27.61 8.69 -4.25
CA LYS A 162 -27.98 8.61 -5.66
C LYS A 162 -28.20 7.15 -6.02
N VAL A 163 -29.31 6.90 -6.69
CA VAL A 163 -29.67 5.62 -7.28
C VAL A 163 -29.78 5.83 -8.78
N SER A 164 -29.21 4.92 -9.54
CA SER A 164 -29.60 4.73 -10.94
C SER A 164 -30.02 3.29 -11.16
N ALA A 165 -31.10 3.10 -11.90
CA ALA A 165 -31.53 1.78 -12.36
C ALA A 165 -31.23 1.67 -13.85
N VAL A 166 -30.59 0.56 -14.25
CA VAL A 166 -30.28 0.27 -15.64
C VAL A 166 -30.82 -1.09 -16.05
N MET A 167 -31.19 -1.24 -17.31
CA MET A 167 -31.58 -2.51 -17.94
C MET A 167 -30.82 -2.66 -19.25
N ASP A 168 -30.07 -3.75 -19.40
CA ASP A 168 -29.28 -4.05 -20.60
C ASP A 168 -28.31 -2.91 -20.98
N GLY A 169 -27.79 -2.20 -19.98
CA GLY A 169 -26.88 -1.07 -20.16
C GLY A 169 -27.53 0.30 -20.34
N GLU A 170 -28.86 0.36 -20.51
CA GLU A 170 -29.62 1.60 -20.69
C GLU A 170 -30.21 2.11 -19.37
N VAL A 171 -30.13 3.42 -19.14
CA VAL A 171 -30.65 4.05 -17.92
C VAL A 171 -32.17 4.13 -17.96
N LEU A 172 -32.82 3.58 -16.92
CA LEU A 172 -34.26 3.68 -16.69
C LEU A 172 -34.62 4.80 -15.71
N TYR A 173 -33.74 5.04 -14.73
CA TYR A 173 -33.90 6.02 -13.65
C TYR A 173 -32.53 6.54 -13.20
#